data_AF-A0A623TK82-F1
#
_entry.id   AF-A0A623TK82-F1
#
_cell.length_a   1.000
_cell.length_b   1.000
_cell.length_c   1.000
_cell.angle_alpha   90.00
_cell.angle_beta   90.00
_cell.angle_gamma   90.00
#
_symmetry.space_group_name_H-M   'P 1'
#
loop_
_entity.id
_entity.type
_entity.pdbx_description
1 polymer ?
#
loop_
_entity_poly.entity_id
_entity_poly.type
_entity_poly.pdbx_seq_one_letter_code
_entity_poly.pdbx_strand_id
1 'polypeptide(L)'
;MNLLNFILGISGYGDFVFILFISMIIYAIAFLIIILLFNVIFELFKFSEKNTNIINNKLIFLFFLSYSCLGIAFALIFIVLFGEANKSYIEKINKKYNINLEAIQSIGFGVCNNSDYKSQTCKNYLRYFENSLERSIAQIKKEEIEKNITRKK
;
A
#
# COMPACT_ATOMS: atom_id res chain seq x y z
N MET A 1 21.17 -4.21 -9.59
CA MET A 1 20.01 -3.35 -9.25
C MET A 1 20.52 -2.15 -8.48
N ASN A 2 20.37 -0.94 -9.03
CA ASN A 2 20.92 0.29 -8.45
C ASN A 2 20.14 0.70 -7.19
N LEU A 3 20.77 1.37 -6.20
CA LEU A 3 20.15 1.72 -4.91
C LEU A 3 18.86 2.52 -5.08
N LEU A 4 18.80 3.39 -6.10
CA LEU A 4 17.62 4.15 -6.47
C LEU A 4 16.46 3.26 -6.97
N ASN A 5 16.75 2.24 -7.79
CA ASN A 5 15.74 1.28 -8.27
C ASN A 5 15.17 0.45 -7.11
N PHE A 6 16.01 0.10 -6.13
CA PHE A 6 15.61 -0.60 -4.91
C PHE A 6 14.71 0.27 -4.02
N ILE A 7 15.09 1.52 -3.75
CA ILE A 7 14.31 2.46 -2.94
C ILE A 7 12.94 2.75 -3.57
N LEU A 8 12.90 2.96 -4.89
CA LEU A 8 11.64 3.24 -5.59
C LEU A 8 10.72 2.02 -5.66
N GLY A 9 11.28 0.83 -5.90
CA GLY A 9 10.53 -0.44 -5.86
C GLY A 9 9.95 -0.72 -4.48
N ILE A 10 10.70 -0.45 -3.40
CA ILE A 10 10.23 -0.61 -2.02
C ILE A 10 9.20 0.46 -1.66
N SER A 11 9.33 1.70 -2.11
CA SER A 11 8.36 2.75 -1.78
C SER A 11 6.95 2.42 -2.29
N GLY A 12 6.83 1.83 -3.48
CA GLY A 12 5.54 1.42 -4.04
C GLY A 12 4.93 0.17 -3.40
N TYR A 13 5.76 -0.77 -2.95
CA TYR A 13 5.33 -2.01 -2.31
C TYR A 13 5.05 -1.82 -0.80
N GLY A 14 5.93 -1.09 -0.12
CA GLY A 14 5.90 -0.84 1.32
C GLY A 14 4.70 0.01 1.75
N ASP A 15 4.39 1.08 1.01
CA ASP A 15 3.22 1.92 1.30
C ASP A 15 1.92 1.10 1.23
N PHE A 16 1.84 0.12 0.33
CA PHE A 16 0.66 -0.73 0.19
C PHE A 16 0.56 -1.84 1.23
N VAL A 17 1.68 -2.52 1.53
CA VAL A 17 1.72 -3.49 2.65
C VAL A 17 1.30 -2.80 3.95
N PHE A 18 1.73 -1.54 4.14
CA PHE A 18 1.32 -0.72 5.26
C PHE A 18 -0.18 -0.40 5.25
N ILE A 19 -0.75 0.01 4.11
CA ILE A 19 -2.20 0.25 3.97
C ILE A 19 -3.00 -1.03 4.24
N LEU A 20 -2.56 -2.18 3.74
CA LEU A 20 -3.20 -3.48 3.95
C LEU A 20 -3.15 -3.90 5.42
N PHE A 21 -2.02 -3.69 6.07
CA PHE A 21 -1.87 -3.97 7.50
C PHE A 21 -2.81 -3.08 8.33
N ILE A 22 -2.90 -1.80 8.00
CA ILE A 22 -3.82 -0.86 8.64
C ILE A 22 -5.28 -1.26 8.39
N SER A 23 -5.66 -1.62 7.17
CA SER A 23 -7.05 -1.99 6.85
C SER A 23 -7.51 -3.25 7.59
N MET A 24 -6.62 -4.25 7.72
CA MET A 24 -6.85 -5.45 8.53
C MET A 24 -7.03 -5.12 10.01
N ILE A 25 -6.22 -4.22 10.57
CA ILE A 25 -6.36 -3.76 11.95
C ILE A 25 -7.71 -3.05 12.16
N ILE A 26 -8.06 -2.11 11.27
CA ILE A 26 -9.33 -1.38 11.35
C ILE A 26 -10.51 -2.36 11.31
N TYR A 27 -10.46 -3.36 10.42
CA TYR A 27 -11.50 -4.37 10.31
C TYR A 27 -11.64 -5.19 11.61
N ALA A 28 -10.52 -5.63 12.20
CA ALA A 28 -10.52 -6.36 13.46
C ALA A 28 -11.11 -5.52 14.61
N ILE A 29 -10.75 -4.23 14.69
CA ILE A 29 -11.28 -3.29 15.70
C ILE A 29 -12.80 -3.13 15.52
N ALA A 30 -13.27 -2.88 14.29
CA ALA A 30 -14.69 -2.73 14.00
C ALA A 30 -15.48 -3.97 14.39
N PHE A 31 -14.95 -5.16 14.13
CA PHE A 31 -15.58 -6.42 14.52
C PHE A 31 -15.65 -6.58 16.05
N LEU A 32 -14.58 -6.23 16.77
CA LEU A 32 -14.55 -6.28 18.23
C LEU A 32 -15.59 -5.32 18.86
N ILE A 33 -15.74 -4.12 18.29
CA ILE A 33 -16.80 -3.18 18.68
C ILE A 33 -18.19 -3.80 18.48
N ILE A 34 -18.42 -4.48 17.35
CA ILE A 34 -19.71 -5.15 17.07
C ILE A 34 -20.01 -6.22 18.13
N ILE A 35 -19.03 -7.07 18.49
CA ILE A 35 -19.21 -8.08 19.55
C ILE A 35 -19.57 -7.42 20.88
N LEU A 36 -18.85 -6.35 21.27
CA LEU A 36 -19.12 -5.63 22.51
C LEU A 36 -20.53 -5.03 22.52
N LEU A 37 -20.94 -4.39 21.43
CA LEU A 37 -22.30 -3.83 21.29
C LEU A 37 -23.37 -4.92 21.42
N PHE A 38 -23.13 -6.09 20.81
CA PHE A 38 -24.06 -7.21 20.92
C PHE A 38 -24.19 -7.69 22.37
N ASN A 39 -23.08 -7.84 23.09
CA ASN A 39 -23.10 -8.23 24.50
C ASN A 39 -23.86 -7.22 25.36
N VAL A 40 -23.61 -5.92 25.18
CA VAL A 40 -24.33 -4.85 25.91
C VAL A 40 -25.82 -4.90 25.65
N ILE A 41 -26.24 -5.06 24.38
CA ILE A 41 -27.65 -5.18 24.02
C ILE A 41 -28.27 -6.41 24.70
N PHE A 42 -27.59 -7.56 24.67
CA PHE A 42 -28.10 -8.80 25.26
C PHE A 42 -28.28 -8.71 26.78
N GLU A 43 -27.36 -8.03 27.46
CA GLU A 43 -27.43 -7.76 28.90
C GLU A 43 -28.61 -6.82 29.22
N LEU A 44 -28.80 -5.75 28.45
CA LEU A 44 -29.92 -4.81 28.60
C LEU A 44 -31.29 -5.48 28.44
N PHE A 45 -31.41 -6.42 27.51
CA PHE A 45 -32.67 -7.15 27.26
C PHE A 45 -32.82 -8.45 28.07
N LYS A 46 -31.88 -8.74 29.01
CA LYS A 46 -31.87 -9.95 29.85
C LYS A 46 -32.06 -11.26 29.07
N PHE A 47 -31.42 -11.36 27.90
CA PHE A 47 -31.45 -12.61 27.14
C PHE A 47 -30.71 -13.74 27.88
N SER A 48 -31.14 -14.98 27.69
CA SER A 48 -30.48 -16.16 28.27
C SER A 48 -29.03 -16.28 27.80
N GLU A 49 -28.09 -16.51 28.74
CA GLU A 49 -26.67 -16.77 28.44
C GLU A 49 -26.47 -17.85 27.38
N LYS A 50 -27.34 -18.86 27.35
CA LYS A 50 -27.29 -19.94 26.35
C LYS A 50 -27.49 -19.39 24.93
N ASN A 51 -28.44 -18.50 24.73
CA ASN A 51 -28.70 -17.89 23.42
C ASN A 51 -27.59 -16.90 23.04
N THR A 52 -27.09 -16.12 24.00
CA THR A 52 -25.96 -15.19 23.80
C THR A 52 -24.72 -15.94 23.32
N ASN A 53 -24.37 -17.06 23.96
CA ASN A 53 -23.20 -17.87 23.59
C ASN A 53 -23.33 -18.50 22.20
N ILE A 54 -24.53 -18.96 21.82
CA ILE A 54 -24.78 -19.49 20.47
C ILE A 54 -24.57 -18.41 19.41
N ILE A 55 -25.06 -17.19 19.66
CA ILE A 55 -24.95 -16.07 18.72
C ILE A 55 -23.50 -15.59 18.63
N ASN A 56 -22.81 -15.43 19.77
CA ASN A 56 -21.40 -15.06 19.80
C ASN A 56 -20.51 -16.06 19.07
N ASN A 57 -20.71 -17.37 19.25
CA ASN A 57 -19.96 -18.38 18.52
C ASN A 57 -20.19 -18.30 17.00
N LYS A 58 -21.43 -18.01 16.56
CA LYS A 58 -21.73 -17.81 15.13
C LYS A 58 -21.06 -16.54 14.58
N LEU A 59 -21.07 -15.45 15.35
CA LEU A 59 -20.38 -14.19 14.99
C LEU A 59 -18.86 -14.40 14.86
N ILE A 60 -18.25 -15.06 15.84
CA ILE A 60 -16.81 -15.39 15.81
C ILE A 60 -16.49 -16.25 14.60
N PHE A 61 -17.30 -17.29 14.32
CA PHE A 61 -17.13 -18.12 13.13
C PHE A 61 -17.22 -17.30 11.83
N LEU A 62 -18.19 -16.38 11.74
CA LEU A 62 -18.36 -15.49 10.59
C LEU A 62 -17.13 -14.59 10.37
N PHE A 63 -16.51 -14.11 11.46
CA PHE A 63 -15.27 -13.34 11.39
C PHE A 63 -14.10 -14.13 10.85
N PHE A 64 -13.85 -15.33 11.38
CA PHE A 64 -12.76 -16.17 10.88
C PHE A 64 -12.89 -16.49 9.38
N LEU A 65 -14.13 -16.65 8.90
CA LEU A 65 -14.41 -16.86 7.49
C LEU A 65 -14.17 -15.59 6.65
N SER A 66 -14.76 -14.46 7.07
CA SER A 66 -14.72 -13.20 6.33
C SER A 66 -13.35 -12.51 6.35
N TYR A 67 -12.59 -12.61 7.44
CA TYR A 67 -11.25 -12.04 7.58
C TYR A 67 -10.27 -12.60 6.53
N SER A 68 -10.27 -13.93 6.37
CA SER A 68 -9.45 -14.61 5.36
C SER A 68 -9.89 -14.24 3.94
N CYS A 69 -11.22 -14.16 3.71
CA CYS A 69 -11.78 -13.76 2.42
C CYS A 69 -11.38 -12.33 2.04
N LEU A 70 -11.35 -11.41 3.01
CA LEU A 70 -10.85 -10.04 2.84
C LEU A 70 -9.39 -10.05 2.39
N GLY A 71 -8.54 -10.85 3.05
CA GLY A 71 -7.13 -10.99 2.67
C GLY A 71 -6.93 -11.48 1.25
N ILE A 72 -7.70 -12.48 0.83
CA ILE A 72 -7.66 -13.01 -0.54
C ILE A 72 -8.12 -11.96 -1.56
N ALA A 73 -9.23 -11.27 -1.29
CA ALA A 73 -9.73 -10.22 -2.18
C ALA A 73 -8.70 -9.09 -2.37
N PHE A 74 -8.04 -8.68 -1.30
CA PHE A 74 -6.94 -7.70 -1.37
C PHE A 74 -5.74 -8.21 -2.17
N ALA A 75 -5.35 -9.48 -2.00
CA ALA A 75 -4.25 -10.08 -2.77
C ALA A 75 -4.57 -10.15 -4.27
N LEU A 76 -5.81 -10.43 -4.64
CA LEU A 76 -6.25 -10.43 -6.04
C LEU A 76 -6.23 -9.02 -6.64
N ILE A 77 -6.74 -8.03 -5.91
CA ILE A 77 -6.66 -6.62 -6.32
C ILE A 77 -5.19 -6.21 -6.50
N PHE A 78 -4.29 -6.67 -5.63
CA PHE A 78 -2.86 -6.40 -5.73
C PHE A 78 -2.28 -6.94 -7.03
N ILE A 79 -2.54 -8.21 -7.36
CA ILE A 79 -2.05 -8.82 -8.61
C ILE A 79 -2.52 -8.04 -9.84
N VAL A 80 -3.77 -7.57 -9.84
CA VAL A 80 -4.34 -6.83 -10.98
C VAL A 80 -3.76 -5.41 -11.10
N LEU A 81 -3.46 -4.77 -9.98
CA LEU A 81 -2.97 -3.39 -9.97
C LEU A 81 -1.45 -3.29 -10.03
N PHE A 82 -0.71 -4.37 -9.76
CA PHE A 82 0.74 -4.37 -9.84
C PHE A 82 1.18 -4.40 -11.31
N GLY A 83 1.84 -3.34 -11.77
CA GLY A 83 2.24 -3.21 -13.17
C GLY A 83 3.59 -2.54 -13.35
N GLU A 84 4.18 -2.78 -14.51
CA GLU A 84 5.42 -2.10 -14.93
C GLU A 84 5.14 -0.70 -15.43
N ALA A 85 6.04 0.23 -15.12
CA ALA A 85 6.06 1.54 -15.73
C ALA A 85 6.23 1.44 -17.25
N ASN A 86 5.52 2.28 -18.00
CA ASN A 86 5.65 2.34 -19.45
C ASN A 86 7.09 2.74 -19.83
N LYS A 87 7.68 2.02 -20.80
CA LYS A 87 9.04 2.27 -21.29
C LYS A 87 9.26 3.72 -21.73
N SER A 88 8.30 4.32 -22.45
CA SER A 88 8.39 5.72 -22.89
C SER A 88 8.39 6.70 -21.72
N TYR A 89 7.65 6.39 -20.65
CA TYR A 89 7.66 7.19 -19.43
C TYR A 89 9.02 7.10 -18.71
N ILE A 90 9.58 5.90 -18.57
CA ILE A 90 10.91 5.68 -17.98
C ILE A 90 11.99 6.41 -18.78
N GLU A 91 11.95 6.33 -20.11
CA GLU A 91 12.90 7.03 -20.98
C GLU A 91 12.85 8.56 -20.79
N LYS A 92 11.65 9.11 -20.67
CA LYS A 92 11.45 10.54 -20.38
C LYS A 92 12.06 10.95 -19.03
N ILE A 93 11.88 10.14 -17.99
CA ILE A 93 12.43 10.37 -16.66
C ILE A 93 13.97 10.27 -16.67
N ASN A 94 14.52 9.24 -17.30
CA ASN A 94 15.96 9.04 -17.47
C ASN A 94 16.61 10.25 -18.12
N LYS A 95 16.01 10.75 -19.20
CA LYS A 95 16.47 11.96 -19.89
C LYS A 95 16.34 13.23 -19.04
N LYS A 96 15.21 13.40 -18.33
CA LYS A 96 14.96 14.61 -17.50
C LYS A 96 15.98 14.75 -16.37
N TYR A 97 16.31 13.66 -15.69
CA TYR A 97 17.17 13.70 -14.50
C TYR A 97 18.60 13.19 -14.73
N ASN A 98 18.93 12.77 -15.96
CA ASN A 98 20.20 12.14 -16.31
C ASN A 98 20.53 10.94 -15.40
N ILE A 99 19.55 10.05 -15.25
CA ILE A 99 19.65 8.81 -14.46
C ILE A 99 19.41 7.61 -15.36
N ASN A 100 19.84 6.42 -14.90
CA ASN A 100 19.53 5.16 -15.57
C ASN A 100 18.61 4.32 -14.68
N LEU A 101 17.31 4.64 -14.76
CA LEU A 101 16.24 3.91 -14.12
C LEU A 101 15.87 2.71 -15.01
N GLU A 102 15.90 1.51 -14.42
CA GLU A 102 15.46 0.28 -15.09
C GLU A 102 13.92 0.16 -15.01
N ALA A 103 13.37 -1.00 -15.40
CA ALA A 103 11.96 -1.28 -15.21
C ALA A 103 11.58 -1.14 -13.72
N ILE A 104 10.58 -0.29 -13.44
CA ILE A 104 10.00 -0.13 -12.11
C ILE A 104 8.61 -0.75 -12.12
N GLN A 105 8.32 -1.55 -11.11
CA GLN A 105 7.00 -2.11 -10.88
C GLN A 105 6.37 -1.49 -9.64
N SER A 106 5.10 -1.10 -9.76
CA SER A 106 4.31 -0.63 -8.62
C SER A 106 2.82 -0.74 -8.93
N ILE A 107 2.01 -0.59 -7.89
CA ILE A 107 0.54 -0.52 -8.01
C ILE A 107 0.12 0.69 -8.84
N GLY A 108 0.77 1.85 -8.63
CA GLY A 108 0.39 3.06 -9.36
C GLY A 108 0.70 2.98 -10.85
N PHE A 109 1.72 2.20 -11.23
CA PHE A 109 1.99 1.93 -12.64
C PHE A 109 0.98 0.98 -13.27
N GLY A 110 0.46 -0.03 -12.56
CA GLY A 110 -0.66 -0.82 -13.09
C GLY A 110 -1.97 -0.03 -13.20
N VAL A 111 -2.25 0.89 -12.26
CA VAL A 111 -3.36 1.86 -12.40
C VAL A 111 -3.18 2.75 -13.64
N CYS A 112 -1.95 3.19 -13.91
CA CYS A 112 -1.63 3.95 -15.11
C CYS A 112 -1.78 3.13 -16.39
N ASN A 113 -1.33 1.88 -16.40
CA ASN A 113 -1.45 0.98 -17.55
C ASN A 113 -2.92 0.70 -17.89
N ASN A 114 -3.75 0.41 -16.88
CA ASN A 114 -5.20 0.17 -17.08
C ASN A 114 -5.96 1.40 -17.58
N SER A 115 -5.36 2.59 -17.54
CA SER A 115 -5.99 3.84 -17.98
C SER A 115 -5.25 4.54 -19.12
N ASP A 116 -4.33 3.85 -19.80
CA ASP A 116 -3.47 4.39 -20.86
C ASP A 116 -2.80 5.73 -20.48
N TYR A 117 -2.47 5.91 -19.20
CA TYR A 117 -1.87 7.13 -18.66
C TYR A 117 -2.74 8.40 -18.80
N LYS A 118 -4.05 8.26 -19.08
CA LYS A 118 -4.97 9.39 -19.30
C LYS A 118 -5.75 9.80 -18.07
N SER A 119 -6.01 8.86 -17.15
CA SER A 119 -6.86 9.11 -15.98
C SER A 119 -6.26 10.15 -15.03
N GLN A 120 -7.13 10.90 -14.35
CA GLN A 120 -6.71 11.87 -13.33
C GLN A 120 -5.97 11.19 -12.19
N THR A 121 -6.40 9.98 -11.81
CA THR A 121 -5.73 9.15 -10.79
C THR A 121 -4.30 8.82 -11.19
N CYS A 122 -4.08 8.37 -12.43
CA CYS A 122 -2.72 8.13 -12.93
C CYS A 122 -1.88 9.42 -12.90
N LYS A 123 -2.41 10.54 -13.40
CA LYS A 123 -1.69 11.82 -13.38
C LYS A 123 -1.26 12.25 -11.97
N ASN A 124 -2.14 12.10 -10.99
CA ASN A 124 -1.85 12.40 -9.59
C ASN A 124 -0.75 11.47 -9.05
N TYR A 125 -0.81 10.17 -9.35
CA TYR A 125 0.21 9.20 -8.96
C TYR A 125 1.58 9.53 -9.58
N LEU A 126 1.63 9.78 -10.89
CA LEU A 126 2.88 10.13 -11.58
C LEU A 126 3.49 11.39 -10.99
N ARG A 127 2.68 12.42 -10.69
CA ARG A 127 3.15 13.64 -10.04
C ARG A 127 3.73 13.36 -8.65
N TYR A 128 3.07 12.54 -7.84
CA TYR A 128 3.59 12.14 -6.53
C TYR A 128 4.92 11.37 -6.67
N PHE A 129 4.98 10.44 -7.61
CA PHE A 129 6.18 9.66 -7.90
C PHE A 129 7.34 10.57 -8.34
N GLU A 130 7.13 11.48 -9.28
CA GLU A 130 8.14 12.43 -9.74
C GLU A 130 8.66 13.31 -8.59
N ASN A 131 7.76 13.83 -7.73
CA ASN A 131 8.16 14.62 -6.55
C ASN A 131 8.97 13.80 -5.53
N SER A 132 8.67 12.50 -5.38
CA SER A 132 9.44 11.59 -4.52
C SER A 132 10.83 11.31 -5.11
N LEU A 133 10.88 11.10 -6.42
CA LEU A 133 12.12 10.91 -7.17
C LEU A 133 13.04 12.13 -7.08
N GLU A 134 12.50 13.34 -7.27
CA GLU A 134 13.24 14.60 -7.15
C GLU A 134 13.88 14.76 -5.77
N ARG A 135 13.13 14.45 -4.69
CA ARG A 135 13.64 14.49 -3.31
C ARG A 135 14.75 13.47 -3.08
N SER A 136 14.56 12.24 -3.54
CA SER A 136 15.57 11.17 -3.43
C SER A 136 16.86 11.55 -4.15
N ILE A 137 16.77 12.08 -5.37
CA ILE A 137 17.93 12.53 -6.16
C ILE A 137 18.66 13.68 -5.44
N ALA A 138 17.92 14.64 -4.88
CA ALA A 138 18.51 15.76 -4.15
C ALA A 138 19.27 15.29 -2.89
N GLN A 139 18.73 14.32 -2.15
CA GLN A 139 19.41 13.72 -1.00
C GLN A 139 20.69 13.01 -1.40
N ILE A 140 20.66 12.17 -2.44
CA ILE A 140 21.84 11.44 -2.92
C ILE A 140 22.96 12.40 -3.31
N LYS A 141 22.63 13.48 -4.05
CA LYS A 141 23.60 14.50 -4.42
C LYS A 141 24.22 15.19 -3.20
N LYS A 142 23.42 15.48 -2.18
CA LYS A 142 23.91 16.08 -0.93
C LYS A 142 24.90 15.16 -0.22
N GLU A 143 24.57 13.88 -0.10
CA GLU A 143 25.44 12.87 0.52
C GLU A 143 26.75 12.65 -0.24
N GLU A 144 26.72 12.66 -1.58
CA GLU A 144 27.94 12.56 -2.40
C GLU A 144 28.88 13.76 -2.19
N ILE A 145 28.33 14.97 -2.09
CA ILE A 145 29.10 16.19 -1.81
C ILE A 145 29.75 16.10 -0.43
N GLU A 146 28.98 15.72 0.61
CA GLU A 146 29.50 15.57 1.97
C GLU A 146 30.61 14.50 2.06
N LYS A 147 30.44 13.35 1.40
CA LYS A 147 31.48 12.30 1.32
C LYS A 147 32.76 12.79 0.63
N ASN A 148 32.64 13.55 -0.46
CA ASN A 148 33.80 14.08 -1.19
C ASN A 148 34.55 15.17 -0.41
N ILE A 149 33.85 15.98 0.40
CA ILE A 149 34.48 16.95 1.30
C ILE A 149 35.24 16.23 2.42
N THR A 150 34.67 15.16 2.97
CA THR A 150 35.27 14.39 4.06
C THR A 150 36.49 13.58 3.59
N ARG A 151 36.52 13.12 2.34
CA ARG A 151 37.69 12.45 1.74
C ARG A 151 38.85 13.38 1.36
N LYS A 152 38.62 14.69 1.29
CA LYS A 152 39.63 15.70 0.94
C LYS A 152 40.27 16.37 2.17
N LYS A 153 39.79 16.07 3.38
CA LYS A 153 40.42 16.42 4.66
C LYS A 153 41.20 15.22 5.17
#